data_AF-A0AA39W6M4-F1
#
_entry.id   AF-A0AA39W6M4-F1
#
_cell.length_a   1.000
_cell.length_b   1.000
_cell.length_c   1.000
_cell.angle_alpha   90.00
_cell.angle_beta   90.00
_cell.angle_gamma   90.00
#
_symmetry.space_group_name_H-M   'P 1'
#
loop_
_entity.id
_entity.type
_entity.pdbx_description
1 polymer ?
#
loop_
_entity_poly.entity_id
_entity_poly.type
_entity_poly.pdbx_seq_one_letter_code
_entity_poly.pdbx_strand_id
1 'polypeptide(L)'
;MPGLEDLVLGPVIGLVLQQFYEEIKRAREKTKKFDVVLTSLQNTVISVDPKINEISRMDQEHDDYPKQEIVVFLEQLEKGKELVATCADIPSWNKYKRRKYAKRLADMDSSLRKLLEVQFQAGQVLYIKKMLSEMAAINKKLDRMNIQIPEGVSSGGESSNAAAADQSSDDQTAGRQSRFEMRFRRKKENGETDIKLSF
;
A
#
# COMPACT_ATOMS: atom_id res chain seq x y z
N MET A 1 -27.10 -7.63 3.87
CA MET A 1 -25.73 -7.93 4.34
C MET A 1 -25.65 -7.42 5.76
N PRO A 2 -25.34 -8.26 6.76
CA PRO A 2 -25.05 -7.76 8.11
C PRO A 2 -23.83 -6.82 8.05
N GLY A 3 -23.85 -5.76 8.86
CA GLY A 3 -22.84 -4.70 8.87
C GLY A 3 -21.45 -5.26 9.16
N LEU A 4 -20.47 -4.88 8.36
CA LEU A 4 -19.05 -5.24 8.51
C LEU A 4 -18.38 -4.58 9.73
N GLU A 5 -19.16 -3.88 10.55
CA GLU A 5 -18.70 -2.95 11.57
C GLU A 5 -18.32 -3.61 12.91
N ASP A 6 -18.58 -4.92 13.07
CA ASP A 6 -18.24 -5.70 14.29
C ASP A 6 -17.48 -7.00 13.99
N LEU A 7 -16.90 -7.10 12.78
CA LEU A 7 -16.33 -8.34 12.28
C LEU A 7 -14.82 -8.19 12.11
N VAL A 8 -14.06 -9.06 12.76
CA VAL A 8 -12.60 -9.15 12.59
C VAL A 8 -12.32 -9.36 11.10
N LEU A 9 -11.71 -8.37 10.46
CA LEU A 9 -11.56 -8.34 9.00
C LEU A 9 -10.68 -9.49 8.49
N GLY A 10 -9.67 -9.89 9.28
CA GLY A 10 -8.76 -10.99 8.94
C GLY A 10 -9.45 -12.31 8.57
N PRO A 11 -10.22 -12.94 9.50
CA PRO A 11 -10.98 -14.16 9.22
C PRO A 11 -11.92 -14.07 8.01
N VAL A 12 -12.56 -12.92 7.79
CA VAL A 12 -13.45 -12.71 6.63
C VAL A 12 -12.68 -12.73 5.33
N ILE A 13 -11.59 -11.98 5.27
CA ILE A 13 -10.75 -11.90 4.08
C ILE A 13 -10.20 -13.29 3.76
N GLY A 14 -9.72 -14.02 4.77
CA GLY A 14 -9.26 -15.40 4.61
C GLY A 14 -10.35 -16.32 4.03
N LEU A 15 -11.56 -16.27 4.59
CA LEU A 15 -12.69 -17.08 4.10
C LEU A 15 -13.07 -16.74 2.65
N VAL A 16 -13.21 -15.46 2.31
CA VAL A 16 -13.61 -15.04 0.97
C VAL A 16 -12.53 -15.37 -0.06
N LEU A 17 -11.25 -15.20 0.30
CA LEU A 17 -10.13 -15.58 -0.58
C LEU A 17 -10.11 -17.09 -0.82
N GLN A 18 -10.31 -17.89 0.23
CA GLN A 18 -10.36 -19.35 0.11
C GLN A 18 -11.52 -19.80 -0.79
N GLN A 19 -12.72 -19.23 -0.62
CA GLN A 19 -13.86 -19.53 -1.49
C GLN A 19 -13.58 -19.19 -2.95
N PHE A 20 -12.92 -18.05 -3.20
CA PHE A 20 -12.56 -17.64 -4.55
C PHE A 20 -11.53 -18.59 -5.17
N TYR A 21 -10.52 -18.99 -4.39
CA TYR A 21 -9.51 -19.98 -4.81
C TYR A 21 -10.13 -21.31 -5.22
N GLU A 22 -11.04 -21.86 -4.40
CA GLU A 22 -11.71 -23.12 -4.71
C GLU A 22 -12.60 -23.02 -5.96
N GLU A 23 -13.27 -21.90 -6.18
CA GLU A 23 -14.07 -21.69 -7.40
C GLU A 23 -13.17 -21.60 -8.65
N ILE A 24 -11.99 -20.98 -8.56
CA ILE A 24 -10.99 -20.99 -9.65
C ILE A 24 -10.54 -22.43 -9.95
N LYS A 25 -10.21 -23.20 -8.92
CA LYS A 25 -9.78 -24.60 -9.07
C LYS A 25 -10.87 -25.43 -9.75
N ARG A 26 -12.12 -25.34 -9.26
CA ARG A 26 -13.29 -25.99 -9.84
C ARG A 26 -13.49 -25.61 -11.31
N ALA A 27 -13.37 -24.33 -11.66
CA ALA A 27 -13.49 -23.88 -13.04
C ALA A 27 -12.39 -24.47 -13.94
N ARG A 28 -11.14 -24.56 -13.47
CA ARG A 28 -10.02 -25.16 -14.23
C ARG A 28 -10.16 -26.66 -14.46
N GLU A 29 -10.81 -27.37 -13.53
CA GLU A 29 -11.17 -28.77 -13.68
C GLU A 29 -12.28 -28.93 -14.72
N LYS A 30 -13.30 -28.07 -14.68
CA LYS A 30 -14.46 -28.12 -15.58
C LYS A 30 -14.15 -27.60 -16.99
N THR A 31 -13.21 -26.68 -17.15
CA THR A 31 -12.94 -26.07 -18.46
C THR A 31 -11.48 -25.73 -18.75
N LYS A 32 -11.00 -26.20 -19.92
CA LYS A 32 -9.67 -25.85 -20.45
C LYS A 32 -9.66 -24.58 -21.30
N LYS A 33 -10.84 -24.04 -21.65
CA LYS A 33 -10.99 -22.87 -22.54
C LYS A 33 -10.42 -21.59 -21.96
N PHE A 34 -10.29 -21.52 -20.64
CA PHE A 34 -9.82 -20.37 -19.90
C PHE A 34 -8.58 -20.69 -19.06
N ASP A 35 -7.92 -21.83 -19.29
CA ASP A 35 -6.88 -22.34 -18.38
C ASP A 35 -5.73 -21.34 -18.18
N VAL A 36 -5.28 -20.68 -19.25
CA VAL A 36 -4.21 -19.66 -19.17
C VAL A 36 -4.60 -18.53 -18.23
N VAL A 37 -5.79 -17.94 -18.41
CA VAL A 37 -6.21 -16.78 -17.60
C VAL A 37 -6.61 -17.18 -16.18
N LEU A 38 -7.21 -18.37 -16.00
CA LEU A 38 -7.53 -18.91 -14.68
C LEU A 38 -6.27 -19.29 -13.89
N THR A 39 -5.23 -19.78 -14.56
CA THR A 39 -3.93 -20.05 -13.92
C THR A 39 -3.25 -18.75 -13.48
N SER A 40 -3.27 -17.71 -14.32
CA SER A 40 -2.76 -16.38 -13.93
C SER A 40 -3.47 -15.85 -12.69
N LEU A 41 -4.80 -15.93 -12.68
CA LEU A 41 -5.64 -15.48 -11.58
C LEU A 41 -5.40 -16.30 -10.30
N GLN A 42 -5.25 -17.63 -10.42
CA GLN A 42 -4.89 -18.49 -9.29
C GLN A 42 -3.53 -18.11 -8.70
N ASN A 43 -2.53 -17.87 -9.54
CA ASN A 43 -1.21 -17.45 -9.10
C ASN A 43 -1.26 -16.10 -8.39
N THR A 44 -2.07 -15.15 -8.87
CA THR A 44 -2.33 -13.88 -8.19
C THR A 44 -2.90 -14.14 -6.80
N VAL A 45 -3.97 -14.94 -6.67
CA VAL A 45 -4.61 -15.26 -5.39
C VAL A 45 -3.62 -15.90 -4.41
N ILE A 46 -2.82 -16.87 -4.84
CA ILE A 46 -1.79 -17.52 -4.01
C ILE A 46 -0.75 -16.50 -3.52
N SER A 47 -0.36 -15.53 -4.36
CA SER A 47 0.60 -14.49 -3.97
C SER A 47 0.06 -13.52 -2.91
N VAL A 48 -1.27 -13.45 -2.72
CA VAL A 48 -1.92 -12.61 -1.71
C VAL A 48 -1.95 -13.27 -0.33
N ASP A 49 -2.08 -14.59 -0.28
CA ASP A 49 -2.24 -15.36 0.95
C ASP A 49 -1.23 -15.00 2.07
N PRO A 50 0.09 -14.89 1.82
CA PRO A 50 1.04 -14.49 2.87
C PRO A 50 0.82 -13.04 3.36
N LYS A 51 0.30 -12.14 2.50
CA LYS A 51 0.05 -10.74 2.84
C LYS A 51 -1.20 -10.58 3.73
N ILE A 52 -2.24 -11.41 3.53
CA ILE A 52 -3.46 -11.38 4.36
C ILE A 52 -3.16 -11.77 5.81
N ASN A 53 -2.24 -12.72 6.02
CA ASN A 53 -1.79 -13.11 7.35
C ASN A 53 -1.05 -11.96 8.06
N GLU A 54 -0.30 -11.16 7.32
CA GLU A 54 0.39 -9.98 7.86
C GLU A 54 -0.60 -8.87 8.22
N ILE A 55 -1.60 -8.61 7.37
CA ILE A 55 -2.67 -7.64 7.61
C ILE A 55 -3.50 -8.02 8.85
N SER A 56 -3.91 -9.28 8.95
CA SER A 56 -4.72 -9.78 10.07
C SER A 56 -4.00 -9.67 11.41
N ARG A 57 -2.66 -9.73 11.41
CA ARG A 57 -1.83 -9.57 12.60
C ARG A 57 -1.69 -8.09 13.01
N MET A 58 -1.73 -7.16 12.05
CA MET A 58 -1.61 -5.73 12.30
C MET A 58 -2.94 -5.05 12.68
N ASP A 59 -4.07 -5.59 12.22
CA ASP A 59 -5.42 -5.05 12.46
C ASP A 59 -5.84 -5.16 13.96
N GLN A 60 -5.17 -5.99 14.75
CA GLN A 60 -5.39 -6.06 16.21
C GLN A 60 -4.86 -4.85 16.98
N GLU A 61 -4.03 -4.00 16.38
CA GLU A 61 -3.31 -2.93 17.10
C GLU A 61 -3.71 -1.50 16.68
N HIS A 62 -4.42 -1.31 15.56
CA HIS A 62 -4.67 0.03 15.01
C HIS A 62 -6.06 0.22 14.36
N ASP A 63 -6.90 1.06 14.97
CA ASP A 63 -8.26 1.42 14.49
C ASP A 63 -8.31 2.15 13.13
N ASP A 64 -7.18 2.69 12.67
CA ASP A 64 -7.04 3.56 11.49
C ASP A 64 -6.67 2.80 10.20
N TYR A 65 -6.71 1.47 10.21
CA TYR A 65 -6.37 0.65 9.04
C TYR A 65 -7.30 0.94 7.84
N PRO A 66 -6.83 0.87 6.59
CA PRO A 66 -7.64 1.11 5.38
C PRO A 66 -8.82 0.16 5.22
N LYS A 67 -9.93 0.40 5.95
CA LYS A 67 -11.19 -0.35 5.89
C LYS A 67 -11.79 -0.28 4.49
N GLN A 68 -11.63 0.83 3.77
CA GLN A 68 -12.18 1.01 2.43
C GLN A 68 -11.50 0.14 1.38
N GLU A 69 -10.16 0.05 1.39
CA GLU A 69 -9.40 -0.80 0.46
C GLU A 69 -9.74 -2.27 0.68
N ILE A 70 -9.93 -2.70 1.94
CA ILE A 70 -10.37 -4.06 2.28
C ILE A 70 -11.78 -4.32 1.73
N VAL A 71 -12.73 -3.41 1.92
CA VAL A 71 -14.09 -3.56 1.38
C VAL A 71 -14.06 -3.68 -0.15
N VAL A 72 -13.31 -2.81 -0.84
CA VAL A 72 -13.16 -2.87 -2.30
C VAL A 72 -12.51 -4.19 -2.72
N PHE A 73 -11.52 -4.68 -1.97
CA PHE A 73 -10.88 -5.97 -2.23
C PHE A 73 -11.87 -7.13 -2.09
N LEU A 74 -12.64 -7.19 -1.00
CA LEU A 74 -13.66 -8.22 -0.77
C LEU A 74 -14.73 -8.22 -1.87
N GLU A 75 -15.22 -7.04 -2.27
CA GLU A 75 -16.16 -6.93 -3.40
C GLU A 75 -15.58 -7.46 -4.71
N GLN A 76 -14.29 -7.19 -4.95
CA GLN A 76 -13.60 -7.63 -6.15
C GLN A 76 -13.50 -9.16 -6.17
N LEU A 77 -13.17 -9.80 -5.04
CA LEU A 77 -13.15 -11.26 -4.90
C LEU A 77 -14.52 -11.88 -5.18
N GLU A 78 -15.60 -11.30 -4.63
CA GLU A 78 -16.96 -11.80 -4.82
C GLU A 78 -17.40 -11.70 -6.30
N LYS A 79 -17.16 -10.56 -6.94
CA LYS A 79 -17.39 -10.37 -8.39
C LYS A 79 -16.55 -11.35 -9.22
N GLY A 80 -15.33 -11.63 -8.77
CA GLY A 80 -14.45 -12.65 -9.35
C GLY A 80 -15.07 -14.03 -9.34
N LYS A 81 -15.59 -14.45 -8.19
CA LYS A 81 -16.20 -15.77 -7.98
C LYS A 81 -17.34 -16.03 -8.97
N GLU A 82 -18.26 -15.07 -9.10
CA GLU A 82 -19.36 -15.15 -10.08
C GLU A 82 -18.84 -15.24 -11.53
N LEU A 83 -17.82 -14.47 -11.85
CA LEU A 83 -17.23 -14.45 -13.19
C LEU A 83 -16.57 -15.80 -13.53
N VAL A 84 -15.83 -16.38 -12.59
CA VAL A 84 -15.17 -17.68 -12.72
C VAL A 84 -16.20 -18.79 -12.88
N ALA A 85 -17.24 -18.81 -12.05
CA ALA A 85 -18.35 -19.77 -12.15
C ALA A 85 -19.00 -19.69 -13.53
N THR A 86 -19.29 -18.47 -14.01
CA THR A 86 -19.86 -18.27 -15.36
C THR A 86 -18.96 -18.81 -16.46
N CYS A 87 -17.64 -18.67 -16.34
CA CYS A 87 -16.69 -19.17 -17.34
C CYS A 87 -16.75 -20.70 -17.48
N ALA A 88 -16.96 -21.40 -16.36
CA ALA A 88 -17.04 -22.86 -16.33
C ALA A 88 -18.27 -23.39 -17.11
N ASP A 89 -19.34 -22.60 -17.20
CA ASP A 89 -20.60 -22.97 -17.87
C ASP A 89 -20.68 -22.57 -19.35
N ILE A 90 -19.72 -21.77 -19.86
CA ILE A 90 -19.77 -21.32 -21.26
C ILE A 90 -19.58 -22.52 -22.20
N PRO A 91 -20.51 -22.79 -23.14
CA PRO A 91 -20.36 -23.88 -24.11
C PRO A 91 -19.15 -23.69 -25.04
N SER A 92 -18.52 -24.79 -25.46
CA SER A 92 -17.29 -24.75 -26.26
C SER A 92 -17.47 -24.12 -27.66
N TRP A 93 -18.67 -24.20 -28.22
CA TRP A 93 -19.00 -23.59 -29.51
C TRP A 93 -19.18 -22.07 -29.43
N ASN A 94 -19.39 -21.50 -28.23
CA ASN A 94 -19.65 -20.07 -28.07
C ASN A 94 -18.35 -19.25 -28.00
N LYS A 95 -17.69 -19.09 -29.15
CA LYS A 95 -16.41 -18.35 -29.28
C LYS A 95 -16.52 -16.88 -28.87
N TYR A 96 -17.68 -16.24 -29.12
CA TYR A 96 -17.92 -14.85 -28.73
C TYR A 96 -17.94 -14.68 -27.21
N LYS A 97 -18.76 -15.47 -26.49
CA LYS A 97 -18.76 -15.45 -25.02
C LYS A 97 -17.38 -15.82 -24.48
N ARG A 98 -16.70 -16.82 -25.05
CA ARG A 98 -15.34 -17.16 -24.64
C ARG A 98 -14.40 -15.96 -24.68
N ARG A 99 -14.35 -15.24 -25.80
CA ARG A 99 -13.47 -14.05 -25.93
C ARG A 99 -13.84 -12.95 -24.94
N LYS A 100 -15.14 -12.67 -24.81
CA LYS A 100 -15.66 -11.64 -23.89
C LYS A 100 -15.27 -11.95 -22.44
N TYR A 101 -15.48 -13.18 -21.99
CA TYR A 101 -15.22 -13.58 -20.61
C TYR A 101 -13.73 -13.77 -20.31
N ALA A 102 -12.94 -14.22 -21.29
CA ALA A 102 -11.48 -14.25 -21.14
C ALA A 102 -10.91 -12.85 -20.91
N LYS A 103 -11.42 -11.84 -21.64
CA LYS A 103 -11.06 -10.45 -21.40
C LYS A 103 -11.46 -9.99 -20.00
N ARG A 104 -12.70 -10.28 -19.56
CA ARG A 104 -13.17 -9.91 -18.22
C ARG A 104 -12.32 -10.56 -17.11
N LEU A 105 -11.91 -11.81 -17.27
CA LEU A 105 -11.02 -12.48 -16.31
C LEU A 105 -9.63 -11.82 -16.28
N ALA A 106 -9.10 -11.40 -17.43
CA ALA A 106 -7.82 -10.69 -17.49
C ALA A 106 -7.91 -9.28 -16.86
N ASP A 107 -8.99 -8.54 -17.13
CA ASP A 107 -9.23 -7.23 -16.53
C ASP A 107 -9.39 -7.34 -15.00
N MET A 108 -10.03 -8.42 -14.53
CA MET A 108 -10.17 -8.76 -13.12
C MET A 108 -8.81 -9.08 -12.47
N ASP A 109 -8.00 -9.95 -13.09
CA ASP A 109 -6.65 -10.29 -12.61
C ASP A 109 -5.76 -9.04 -12.51
N SER A 110 -5.79 -8.18 -13.54
CA SER A 110 -5.07 -6.91 -13.56
C SER A 110 -5.54 -5.95 -12.45
N SER A 111 -6.86 -5.89 -12.21
CA SER A 111 -7.42 -5.05 -11.14
C SER A 111 -7.00 -5.53 -9.76
N LEU A 112 -6.99 -6.85 -9.51
CA LEU A 112 -6.48 -7.42 -8.27
C LEU A 112 -5.00 -7.11 -8.08
N ARG A 113 -4.16 -7.35 -9.08
CA ARG A 113 -2.73 -7.02 -9.03
C ARG A 113 -2.50 -5.54 -8.70
N LYS A 114 -3.26 -4.65 -9.33
CA LYS A 114 -3.17 -3.20 -9.07
C LYS A 114 -3.59 -2.84 -7.64
N LEU A 115 -4.66 -3.43 -7.10
CA LEU A 115 -5.06 -3.19 -5.71
C LEU A 115 -3.95 -3.63 -4.74
N LEU A 116 -3.31 -4.76 -5.02
CA LEU A 116 -2.26 -5.32 -4.18
C LEU A 116 -0.94 -4.54 -4.25
N GLU A 117 -0.52 -4.17 -5.46
CA GLU A 117 0.73 -3.48 -5.71
C GLU A 117 0.63 -1.98 -5.40
N VAL A 118 -0.43 -1.31 -5.86
CA VAL A 118 -0.52 0.15 -5.74
C VAL A 118 -1.18 0.55 -4.43
N GLN A 119 -2.38 0.04 -4.15
CA GLN A 119 -3.17 0.55 -3.02
C GLN A 119 -2.64 0.03 -1.68
N PHE A 120 -2.38 -1.28 -1.58
CA PHE A 120 -1.88 -1.86 -0.34
C PHE A 120 -0.45 -1.41 0.00
N GLN A 121 0.42 -1.20 -0.99
CA GLN A 121 1.75 -0.65 -0.72
C GLN A 121 1.70 0.86 -0.42
N ALA A 122 0.88 1.63 -1.13
CA ALA A 122 0.73 3.06 -0.84
C ALA A 122 0.14 3.31 0.56
N GLY A 123 -0.85 2.52 0.99
CA GLY A 123 -1.41 2.59 2.34
C GLY A 123 -0.35 2.38 3.42
N GLN A 124 0.52 1.37 3.26
CA GLN A 124 1.65 1.12 4.17
C GLN A 124 2.63 2.30 4.22
N VAL A 125 3.00 2.88 3.07
CA VAL A 125 3.92 4.02 3.00
C VAL A 125 3.32 5.26 3.68
N LEU A 126 2.04 5.54 3.47
CA LEU A 126 1.35 6.66 4.11
C LEU A 126 1.25 6.48 5.62
N TYR A 127 0.96 5.27 6.09
CA TYR A 127 0.92 4.95 7.50
C TYR A 127 2.28 5.14 8.17
N ILE A 128 3.36 4.60 7.58
CA ILE A 128 4.74 4.79 8.06
C ILE A 128 5.08 6.28 8.14
N LYS A 129 4.70 7.06 7.11
CA LYS A 129 4.95 8.50 7.09
C LYS A 129 4.20 9.25 8.19
N LYS A 130 2.94 8.88 8.47
CA LYS A 130 2.14 9.44 9.58
C LYS A 130 2.80 9.11 10.92
N MET A 131 3.15 7.85 11.15
CA MET A 131 3.84 7.41 12.36
C MET A 131 5.17 8.14 12.58
N LEU A 132 6.01 8.27 11.54
CA LEU A 132 7.27 9.01 11.64
C LEU A 132 7.05 10.49 11.96
N SER A 133 5.99 11.11 11.42
CA SER A 133 5.63 12.48 11.74
C SER A 133 5.16 12.65 13.19
N GLU A 134 4.39 11.68 13.70
CA GLU A 134 3.94 11.66 15.09
C GLU A 134 5.11 11.44 16.06
N MET A 135 6.02 10.51 15.74
CA MET A 135 7.27 10.30 16.49
C MET A 135 8.15 11.54 16.53
N ALA A 136 8.30 12.26 15.41
CA ALA A 136 9.04 13.52 15.36
C ALA A 136 8.39 14.60 16.27
N ALA A 137 7.06 14.66 16.31
CA ALA A 137 6.34 15.56 17.20
C ALA A 137 6.52 15.17 18.68
N ILE A 138 6.55 13.87 18.99
CA ILE A 138 6.83 13.34 20.34
C ILE A 138 8.25 13.69 20.78
N ASN A 139 9.26 13.43 19.95
CA ASN A 139 10.66 13.78 20.27
C ASN A 139 10.80 15.29 20.57
N LYS A 140 10.18 16.13 19.75
CA LYS A 140 10.19 17.59 19.97
C LYS A 140 9.51 18.01 21.28
N LYS A 141 8.49 17.26 21.75
CA LYS A 141 7.87 17.47 23.06
C LYS A 141 8.78 17.00 24.19
N LEU A 142 9.50 15.89 24.02
CA LEU A 142 10.47 15.38 24.98
C LEU A 142 11.63 16.37 25.19
N ASP A 143 12.17 16.93 24.10
CA ASP A 143 13.22 17.96 24.16
C ASP A 143 12.79 19.19 24.95
N ARG A 144 11.50 19.56 24.84
CA ARG A 144 10.91 20.67 25.61
C ARG A 144 10.71 20.35 27.08
N MET A 145 10.56 19.09 27.45
CA MET A 145 10.44 18.64 28.84
C MET A 145 11.81 18.50 29.53
N ASN A 146 12.92 18.48 28.78
CA ASN A 146 14.28 18.38 29.32
C ASN A 146 14.85 19.74 29.85
N ILE A 147 14.01 20.67 30.29
CA ILE A 147 14.49 21.88 30.98
C ILE A 147 13.66 22.11 32.24
N GLN A 148 14.15 21.56 33.36
CA GLN A 148 14.27 22.20 34.67
C GLN A 148 14.88 21.20 35.68
N ILE A 149 16.20 20.98 35.58
CA ILE A 149 17.00 20.75 36.80
C ILE A 149 17.52 22.13 37.21
N PRO A 150 17.19 22.66 38.40
CA PRO A 150 17.81 23.88 38.87
C PRO A 150 19.30 23.62 39.09
N GLU A 151 20.15 24.29 38.32
CA GLU A 151 21.56 24.42 38.68
C GLU A 151 21.65 25.20 39.99
N GLY A 152 22.07 24.50 41.05
CA GLY A 152 22.25 25.10 42.36
C GLY A 152 22.92 24.14 43.32
N VAL A 153 24.25 24.05 43.26
CA VAL A 153 25.15 24.35 44.39
C VAL A 153 26.61 24.19 43.95
N SER A 154 27.31 25.30 44.14
CA SER A 154 28.74 25.53 44.01
C SER A 154 29.55 24.80 45.10
N SER A 155 30.67 24.19 44.71
CA SER A 155 31.95 24.11 45.45
C SER A 155 32.92 23.35 44.53
N GLY A 156 33.94 23.94 43.89
CA GLY A 156 35.06 24.66 44.50
C GLY A 156 36.31 23.78 44.32
N GLY A 157 37.23 24.17 43.44
CA GLY A 157 38.48 23.45 43.20
C GLY A 157 39.20 23.86 41.92
N GLU A 158 39.96 24.96 42.00
CA GLU A 158 40.91 25.40 40.98
C GLU A 158 42.03 24.36 40.77
N SER A 159 42.49 24.17 39.53
CA SER A 159 43.92 24.36 39.20
C SER A 159 44.18 24.36 37.69
N SER A 160 44.65 25.51 37.25
CA SER A 160 45.34 25.93 36.02
C SER A 160 46.07 24.84 35.21
N ASN A 161 45.97 24.90 33.87
CA ASN A 161 47.04 25.52 33.07
C ASN A 161 46.67 25.69 31.59
N ALA A 162 47.14 26.82 31.07
CA ALA A 162 46.93 27.37 29.74
C ALA A 162 47.76 26.69 28.64
N ALA A 163 47.28 26.75 27.39
CA ALA A 163 48.02 27.30 26.25
C ALA A 163 47.13 27.41 25.01
N ALA A 164 47.35 28.46 24.24
CA ALA A 164 46.54 28.98 23.14
C ALA A 164 46.85 28.36 21.77
N ALA A 165 45.88 28.51 20.85
CA ALA A 165 45.99 28.84 19.40
C ALA A 165 44.70 28.32 18.72
N ASP A 166 43.70 29.15 18.42
CA ASP A 166 43.58 29.98 17.20
C ASP A 166 43.85 29.19 15.90
N GLN A 167 42.79 28.88 15.15
CA GLN A 167 42.55 29.47 13.83
C GLN A 167 41.27 28.90 13.18
N SER A 168 40.40 29.85 12.83
CA SER A 168 39.34 29.82 11.82
C SER A 168 39.71 29.08 10.54
N SER A 169 38.74 28.39 9.92
CA SER A 169 38.46 28.50 8.47
C SER A 169 37.11 27.88 8.12
N ASP A 170 36.26 28.74 7.57
CA ASP A 170 35.05 28.43 6.83
C ASP A 170 35.27 27.42 5.70
N ASP A 171 34.30 26.53 5.46
CA ASP A 171 33.99 26.12 4.09
C ASP A 171 32.49 25.84 3.94
N GLN A 172 31.80 26.78 3.27
CA GLN A 172 30.45 26.60 2.76
C GLN A 172 30.54 25.91 1.39
N THR A 173 30.28 24.62 1.33
CA THR A 173 29.98 23.96 0.05
C THR A 173 28.47 23.92 -0.15
N ALA A 174 27.98 24.95 -0.86
CA ALA A 174 26.63 25.02 -1.41
C ALA A 174 26.39 23.86 -2.40
N GLY A 175 25.75 22.80 -1.92
CA GLY A 175 25.23 21.71 -2.74
C GLY A 175 24.06 22.19 -3.60
N ARG A 176 24.32 22.43 -4.89
CA ARG A 176 23.32 22.64 -5.95
C ARG A 176 22.19 21.60 -5.85
N GLN A 177 20.98 22.03 -5.48
CA GLN A 177 19.77 21.26 -5.72
C GLN A 177 19.58 21.09 -7.23
N SER A 178 19.82 19.87 -7.72
CA SER A 178 19.51 19.50 -9.09
C SER A 178 18.00 19.41 -9.22
N ARG A 179 17.40 20.46 -9.80
CA ARG A 179 15.96 20.59 -10.02
C ARG A 179 15.53 19.63 -11.12
N PHE A 180 14.90 18.52 -10.73
CA PHE A 180 14.28 17.60 -11.67
C PHE A 180 13.00 18.24 -12.23
N GLU A 181 13.00 18.62 -13.51
CA GLU A 181 11.78 19.02 -14.23
C GLU A 181 11.12 17.79 -14.86
N MET A 182 9.88 17.50 -14.46
CA MET A 182 9.06 16.48 -15.12
C MET A 182 7.91 17.18 -15.87
N ARG A 183 7.91 17.09 -17.20
CA ARG A 183 6.89 17.72 -18.06
C ARG A 183 5.82 16.70 -18.46
N PHE A 184 4.60 16.93 -18.00
CA PHE A 184 3.44 16.12 -18.40
C PHE A 184 2.72 16.78 -19.58
N ARG A 185 2.88 16.22 -20.78
CA ARG A 185 2.12 16.64 -21.96
C ARG A 185 0.78 15.92 -21.99
N ARG A 186 -0.27 16.54 -21.44
CA ARG A 186 -1.65 16.08 -21.60
C ARG A 186 -2.17 16.53 -22.97
N LYS A 187 -2.41 15.58 -23.88
CA LYS A 187 -3.23 15.86 -25.07
C LYS A 187 -4.70 15.86 -24.64
N LYS A 188 -5.33 17.03 -24.64
CA LYS A 188 -6.77 17.19 -24.83
C LYS A 188 -6.96 18.19 -25.97
N GLU A 189 -7.86 17.85 -26.88
CA GLU A 189 -8.33 18.76 -27.91
C GLU A 189 -8.88 20.04 -27.23
N ASN A 190 -8.36 21.17 -27.70
CA ASN A 190 -8.75 22.56 -27.37
C ASN A 190 -8.41 23.06 -25.95
N GLY A 191 -7.34 23.87 -25.86
CA GLY A 191 -7.07 24.80 -24.76
C GLY A 191 -5.80 24.48 -23.96
N GLU A 192 -4.69 25.12 -24.32
CA GLU A 192 -3.36 24.95 -23.71
C GLU A 192 -3.22 25.77 -22.42
N THR A 193 -2.95 25.10 -21.28
CA THR A 193 -2.40 25.75 -20.08
C THR A 193 -1.33 24.84 -19.47
N ASP A 194 -0.08 25.29 -19.55
CA ASP A 194 1.06 24.68 -18.86
C ASP A 194 0.98 24.98 -17.36
N ILE A 195 0.91 23.94 -16.54
CA ILE A 195 0.98 24.08 -15.07
C ILE A 195 2.42 23.83 -14.65
N LYS A 196 3.12 24.89 -14.25
CA LYS A 196 4.48 24.85 -13.71
C LYS A 196 4.42 24.76 -12.18
N LEU A 197 4.77 23.60 -11.63
CA LEU A 197 5.01 23.46 -10.19
C LEU A 197 6.51 23.34 -9.95
N SER A 198 6.99 24.14 -8.99
CA SER A 198 8.40 24.28 -8.63
C SER A 198 8.63 23.66 -7.26
N PHE A 199 9.60 22.77 -7.14
CA PHE A 199 10.11 22.23 -5.88
C PHE A 199 11.63 22.40 -5.86
#